data_AF-A0A2N6GBT8-F1
#
_entry.id   AF-A0A2N6GBT8-F1
#
_cell.length_a   1.000
_cell.length_b   1.000
_cell.length_c   1.000
_cell.angle_alpha   90.00
_cell.angle_beta   90.00
_cell.angle_gamma   90.00
#
_symmetry.space_group_name_H-M   'P 1'
#
loop_
_entity.id
_entity.type
_entity.pdbx_description
1 polymer ?
#
loop_
_entity_poly.entity_id
_entity_poly.type
_entity_poly.pdbx_seq_one_letter_code
_entity_poly.pdbx_strand_id
1 'polypeptide(L)'
;MQARKGGINREHFSHQPRLVDDEHYCPASFQRSIFWMARRILSESREISLPSYDLTFDEPHYGLRQSSTLVDEQRLKYDSIIFPYFLSNLAYDVALLNVGEYTLAVTLVFGGIDTPGAFVYQEQALAHVVIEMRPIELLFDNHKTGFRLLMESLLLSSLEGKRWTYYPTQEALAESFKAKFEAAVQAFAKQENERTRRLN
;
A
#
# COMPACT_ATOMS: atom_id res chain seq x y z
N MET A 1 -60.59 39.51 -7.78
CA MET A 1 -61.00 38.11 -7.64
C MET A 1 -61.18 37.56 -9.05
N GLN A 2 -60.60 36.47 -9.53
CA GLN A 2 -59.98 35.27 -8.96
C GLN A 2 -58.87 34.84 -9.95
N ALA A 3 -57.65 34.58 -9.48
CA ALA A 3 -56.63 33.90 -10.29
C ALA A 3 -56.85 32.38 -10.18
N ARG A 4 -56.90 31.70 -11.33
CA ARG A 4 -57.23 30.29 -11.49
C ARG A 4 -56.13 29.39 -10.89
N LYS A 5 -56.57 28.32 -10.22
CA LYS A 5 -55.74 27.24 -9.65
C LYS A 5 -54.89 26.56 -10.74
N GLY A 6 -53.62 26.30 -10.37
CA GLY A 6 -52.92 25.03 -10.57
C GLY A 6 -52.33 24.79 -11.95
N GLY A 7 -51.00 24.94 -12.07
CA GLY A 7 -50.26 24.58 -13.28
C GLY A 7 -48.77 24.39 -13.06
N ILE A 8 -48.34 24.00 -11.85
CA ILE A 8 -46.94 23.65 -11.62
C ILE A 8 -46.94 22.21 -11.08
N ASN A 9 -46.79 21.25 -11.99
CA ASN A 9 -46.17 19.98 -11.64
C ASN A 9 -44.75 20.32 -11.18
N ARG A 10 -44.59 20.49 -9.86
CA ARG A 10 -43.28 20.25 -9.26
C ARG A 10 -43.09 18.75 -9.38
N GLU A 11 -42.48 18.33 -10.49
CA GLU A 11 -41.77 17.06 -10.50
C GLU A 11 -40.69 17.20 -9.42
N HIS A 12 -41.08 16.78 -8.22
CA HIS A 12 -40.15 16.52 -7.16
C HIS A 12 -39.19 15.49 -7.75
N PHE A 13 -37.98 15.93 -8.08
CA PHE A 13 -36.81 15.07 -8.15
C PHE A 13 -36.60 14.50 -6.74
N SER A 14 -37.53 13.65 -6.28
CA SER A 14 -37.30 12.73 -5.19
C SER A 14 -36.40 11.66 -5.77
N HIS A 15 -35.14 12.01 -5.98
CA HIS A 15 -34.09 11.02 -5.88
C HIS A 15 -34.18 10.54 -4.43
N GLN A 16 -34.97 9.48 -4.18
CA GLN A 16 -34.63 8.61 -3.08
C GLN A 16 -33.14 8.30 -3.30
N PRO A 17 -32.25 8.64 -2.35
CA PRO A 17 -30.88 8.17 -2.44
C PRO A 17 -30.99 6.66 -2.62
N ARG A 18 -30.50 6.15 -3.76
CA ARG A 18 -30.40 4.71 -3.95
C ARG A 18 -29.69 4.20 -2.70
N LEU A 19 -30.31 3.26 -2.00
CA LEU A 19 -29.62 2.50 -0.95
C LEU A 19 -28.30 2.05 -1.56
N VAL A 20 -27.21 2.60 -1.05
CA VAL A 20 -25.87 2.23 -1.50
C VAL A 20 -25.68 0.83 -0.95
N ASP A 21 -25.67 -0.14 -1.86
CA ASP A 21 -25.40 -1.53 -1.53
C ASP A 21 -23.90 -1.67 -1.32
N ASP A 22 -23.46 -1.59 -0.07
CA ASP A 22 -22.06 -1.76 0.33
C ASP A 22 -21.60 -3.24 0.24
N GLU A 23 -22.53 -4.17 -0.02
CA GLU A 23 -22.28 -5.61 -0.06
C GLU A 23 -22.01 -6.11 -1.49
N HIS A 24 -22.34 -5.32 -2.52
CA HIS A 24 -22.14 -5.68 -3.92
C HIS A 24 -21.36 -4.59 -4.67
N TYR A 25 -20.39 -5.00 -5.49
CA TYR A 25 -19.63 -4.09 -6.35
C TYR A 25 -20.43 -3.69 -7.60
N CYS A 26 -20.02 -2.58 -8.24
CA CYS A 26 -20.58 -2.17 -9.53
C CYS A 26 -19.89 -2.93 -10.68
N PRO A 27 -20.59 -3.80 -11.45
CA PRO A 27 -19.95 -4.61 -12.49
C PRO A 27 -19.37 -3.81 -13.65
N ALA A 28 -19.90 -2.61 -13.92
CA ALA A 28 -19.44 -1.75 -15.00
C ALA A 28 -18.05 -1.12 -14.73
N SER A 29 -17.61 -1.06 -13.46
CA SER A 29 -16.30 -0.53 -13.09
C SER A 29 -15.82 -1.10 -11.75
N PHE A 30 -15.50 -2.39 -11.74
CA PHE A 30 -15.04 -3.12 -10.56
C PHE A 30 -13.88 -2.39 -9.85
N GLN A 31 -12.80 -2.09 -10.57
CA GLN A 31 -11.61 -1.43 -9.99
C GLN A 31 -11.92 -0.08 -9.34
N ARG A 32 -12.79 0.73 -9.94
CA ARG A 32 -13.23 2.01 -9.34
C ARG A 32 -14.07 1.80 -8.10
N SER A 33 -14.96 0.80 -8.09
CA SER A 33 -15.74 0.47 -6.89
C SER A 33 -14.84 0.04 -5.73
N ILE A 34 -13.77 -0.71 -6.02
CA ILE A 34 -12.76 -1.09 -5.03
C ILE A 34 -12.02 0.15 -4.50
N PHE A 35 -11.56 1.05 -5.37
CA PHE A 35 -10.90 2.28 -4.91
C PHE A 35 -11.83 3.14 -4.06
N TRP A 36 -13.10 3.34 -4.44
CA TRP A 36 -14.05 4.09 -3.64
C TRP A 36 -14.31 3.44 -2.28
N MET A 37 -14.47 2.12 -2.23
CA MET A 37 -14.63 1.41 -0.98
C MET A 37 -13.36 1.51 -0.10
N ALA A 38 -12.19 1.41 -0.71
CA ALA A 38 -10.92 1.58 -0.01
C ALA A 38 -10.78 2.98 0.59
N ARG A 39 -11.13 4.03 -0.18
CA ARG A 39 -11.15 5.41 0.32
C ARG A 39 -12.03 5.54 1.55
N ARG A 40 -13.24 4.97 1.49
CA ARG A 40 -14.19 4.99 2.61
C ARG A 40 -13.64 4.26 3.83
N ILE A 41 -13.18 3.03 3.67
CA ILE A 41 -12.63 2.22 4.77
C ILE A 41 -11.43 2.90 5.43
N LEU A 42 -10.49 3.42 4.65
CA LEU A 42 -9.32 4.12 5.18
C LEU A 42 -9.68 5.49 5.79
N SER A 43 -10.78 6.13 5.36
CA SER A 43 -11.27 7.36 6.00
C SER A 43 -12.00 7.11 7.31
N GLU A 44 -12.70 5.97 7.41
CA GLU A 44 -13.44 5.56 8.61
C GLU A 44 -12.51 4.92 9.66
N SER A 45 -11.42 4.29 9.23
CA SER A 45 -10.38 3.74 10.10
C SER A 45 -9.38 4.82 10.55
N ARG A 46 -8.58 4.47 11.56
CA ARG A 46 -7.45 5.28 12.06
C ARG A 46 -6.18 4.45 12.23
N GLU A 47 -6.20 3.22 11.74
CA GLU A 47 -5.07 2.31 11.87
C GLU A 47 -4.98 1.35 10.69
N ILE A 48 -3.75 0.94 10.40
CA ILE A 48 -3.42 0.01 9.33
C ILE A 48 -2.24 -0.86 9.77
N SER A 49 -2.34 -2.16 9.54
CA SER A 49 -1.24 -3.10 9.75
C SER A 49 -0.30 -3.05 8.56
N LEU A 50 0.99 -2.86 8.82
CA LEU A 50 2.05 -2.75 7.81
C LEU A 50 3.09 -3.85 8.05
N PRO A 51 3.62 -4.46 6.98
CA PRO A 51 4.63 -5.51 7.08
C PRO A 51 5.97 -4.95 7.57
N SER A 52 6.91 -5.82 7.90
CA SER A 52 8.30 -5.42 8.07
C SER A 52 8.89 -4.90 6.75
N TYR A 53 9.93 -4.07 6.87
CA TYR A 53 10.77 -3.69 5.74
C TYR A 53 12.20 -4.16 5.99
N ASP A 54 12.68 -5.12 5.21
CA ASP A 54 14.01 -5.71 5.38
C ASP A 54 14.93 -5.31 4.23
N LEU A 55 16.15 -4.88 4.56
CA LEU A 55 17.26 -4.82 3.62
C LEU A 55 17.91 -6.19 3.55
N THR A 56 18.07 -6.73 2.35
CA THR A 56 18.77 -8.00 2.13
C THR A 56 19.90 -7.79 1.14
N PHE A 57 21.11 -8.22 1.52
CA PHE A 57 22.24 -8.35 0.60
C PHE A 57 22.60 -9.83 0.44
N ASP A 58 22.91 -10.20 -0.79
CA ASP A 58 23.26 -11.56 -1.19
C ASP A 58 24.57 -11.52 -1.99
N GLU A 59 25.48 -12.43 -1.67
CA GLU A 59 26.71 -12.73 -2.40
C GLU A 59 26.65 -14.20 -2.83
N PRO A 60 26.14 -14.46 -4.05
CA PRO A 60 25.88 -15.81 -4.52
C PRO A 60 27.13 -16.67 -4.64
N HIS A 61 28.30 -16.06 -4.88
CA HIS A 61 29.54 -16.81 -5.09
C HIS A 61 29.94 -17.61 -3.85
N TYR A 62 29.68 -17.05 -2.66
CA TYR A 62 29.96 -17.68 -1.37
C TYR A 62 28.70 -18.18 -0.64
N GLY A 63 27.52 -18.01 -1.24
CA GLY A 63 26.24 -18.29 -0.58
C GLY A 63 26.00 -17.47 0.68
N LEU A 64 26.58 -16.27 0.74
CA LEU A 64 26.45 -15.38 1.91
C LEU A 64 25.23 -14.50 1.73
N ARG A 65 24.32 -14.55 2.70
CA ARG A 65 23.14 -13.68 2.75
C ARG A 65 23.03 -13.04 4.12
N GLN A 66 22.85 -11.73 4.16
CA GLN A 66 22.57 -10.99 5.40
C GLN A 66 21.34 -10.12 5.20
N SER A 67 20.49 -10.08 6.21
CA SER A 67 19.31 -9.21 6.26
C SER A 67 19.33 -8.33 7.50
N SER A 68 18.79 -7.12 7.37
CA SER A 68 18.58 -6.18 8.47
C SER A 68 17.21 -5.54 8.33
N THR A 69 16.41 -5.59 9.39
CA THR A 69 15.09 -4.97 9.43
C THR A 69 15.23 -3.46 9.63
N LEU A 70 14.69 -2.68 8.69
CA LEU A 70 14.57 -1.22 8.74
C LEU A 70 13.38 -0.80 9.60
N VAL A 71 12.26 -1.50 9.40
CA VAL A 71 10.98 -1.22 10.07
C VAL A 71 10.38 -2.56 10.45
N ASP A 72 10.05 -2.72 11.73
CA ASP A 72 9.33 -3.90 12.19
C ASP A 72 7.87 -3.88 11.70
N GLU A 73 7.29 -5.07 11.61
CA GLU A 73 5.85 -5.21 11.42
C GLU A 73 5.12 -4.46 12.54
N GLN A 74 4.14 -3.63 12.17
CA GLN A 74 3.43 -2.82 13.15
C GLN A 74 2.01 -2.47 12.71
N ARG A 75 1.16 -2.21 13.70
CA ARG A 75 -0.14 -1.57 13.51
C ARG A 75 0.04 -0.06 13.64
N LEU A 76 0.16 0.60 12.50
CA LEU A 76 0.37 2.03 12.41
C LEU A 76 -0.94 2.78 12.63
N LYS A 77 -0.93 3.76 13.54
CA LYS A 77 -2.05 4.70 13.72
C LYS A 77 -1.79 5.97 12.94
N TYR A 78 -2.82 6.52 12.30
CA TYR A 78 -2.74 7.78 11.57
C TYR A 78 -3.81 8.76 12.05
N ASP A 79 -3.47 10.05 12.02
CA ASP A 79 -4.28 11.14 12.54
C ASP A 79 -5.29 11.64 11.51
N SER A 80 -4.87 11.68 10.24
CA SER A 80 -5.72 12.07 9.12
C SER A 80 -5.27 11.42 7.82
N ILE A 81 -6.15 11.48 6.83
CA ILE A 81 -5.92 10.90 5.51
C ILE A 81 -6.44 11.84 4.42
N ILE A 82 -5.70 11.93 3.31
CA ILE A 82 -6.05 12.73 2.15
C ILE A 82 -5.92 11.86 0.90
N PHE A 83 -6.82 12.06 -0.07
CA PHE A 83 -6.77 11.42 -1.38
C PHE A 83 -6.60 12.48 -2.48
N PRO A 84 -5.37 12.87 -2.83
CA PRO A 84 -5.15 13.89 -3.85
C PRO A 84 -5.61 13.39 -5.22
N TYR A 85 -6.58 14.08 -5.82
CA TYR A 85 -7.19 13.65 -7.09
C TYR A 85 -6.18 13.48 -8.22
N PHE A 86 -5.13 14.31 -8.25
CA PHE A 86 -4.07 14.30 -9.27
C PHE A 86 -3.07 13.15 -9.11
N LEU A 87 -3.07 12.46 -7.97
CA LEU A 87 -2.26 11.27 -7.70
C LEU A 87 -3.06 9.98 -7.96
N SER A 88 -4.25 10.08 -8.54
CA SER A 88 -5.10 8.93 -8.84
C SER A 88 -5.36 8.83 -10.33
N ASN A 89 -5.38 7.61 -10.87
CA ASN A 89 -5.79 7.35 -12.25
C ASN A 89 -6.64 6.08 -12.32
N LEU A 90 -6.77 5.45 -13.50
CA LEU A 90 -7.56 4.24 -13.65
C LEU A 90 -6.87 2.98 -13.07
N ALA A 91 -5.54 2.95 -13.06
CA ALA A 91 -4.75 1.79 -12.67
C ALA A 91 -4.36 1.80 -11.18
N TYR A 92 -4.31 2.99 -10.56
CA TYR A 92 -3.97 3.14 -9.16
C TYR A 92 -4.67 4.32 -8.48
N ASP A 93 -4.71 4.25 -7.15
CA ASP A 93 -5.15 5.33 -6.26
C ASP A 93 -4.12 5.53 -5.14
N VAL A 94 -4.01 6.77 -4.64
CA VAL A 94 -3.03 7.12 -3.62
C VAL A 94 -3.72 7.78 -2.43
N ALA A 95 -3.43 7.24 -1.25
CA ALA A 95 -3.76 7.83 0.03
C ALA A 95 -2.49 8.42 0.66
N LEU A 96 -2.59 9.63 1.21
CA LEU A 96 -1.58 10.23 2.07
C LEU A 96 -2.07 10.18 3.51
N LEU A 97 -1.40 9.37 4.33
CA LEU A 97 -1.73 9.16 5.74
C LEU A 97 -0.78 10.03 6.57
N ASN A 98 -1.34 10.93 7.38
CA ASN A 98 -0.55 11.74 8.31
C ASN A 98 -0.39 10.98 9.63
N VAL A 99 0.84 10.85 10.09
CA VAL A 99 1.24 10.09 11.28
C VAL A 99 2.17 10.98 12.12
N GLY A 100 1.58 11.72 13.06
CA GLY A 100 2.28 12.77 13.78
C GLY A 100 2.86 13.81 12.81
N GLU A 101 4.18 13.92 12.79
CA GLU A 101 4.93 14.87 11.95
C GLU A 101 5.32 14.29 10.56
N TYR A 102 4.93 13.05 10.26
CA TYR A 102 5.32 12.36 9.04
C TYR A 102 4.12 12.05 8.14
N THR A 103 4.36 11.93 6.84
CA THR A 103 3.36 11.47 5.88
C THR A 103 3.80 10.15 5.24
N LEU A 104 2.90 9.17 5.28
CA LEU A 104 3.03 7.88 4.62
C LEU A 104 2.17 7.89 3.34
N ALA A 105 2.78 7.61 2.20
CA ALA A 105 2.06 7.34 0.97
C ALA A 105 1.64 5.86 0.93
N VAL A 106 0.36 5.60 0.68
CA VAL A 106 -0.18 4.26 0.43
C VAL A 106 -0.77 4.24 -0.97
N THR A 107 -0.20 3.44 -1.86
CA THR A 107 -0.71 3.27 -3.23
C THR A 107 -1.49 1.96 -3.34
N LEU A 108 -2.75 2.07 -3.76
CA LEU A 108 -3.60 0.93 -4.11
C LEU A 108 -3.43 0.68 -5.60
N VAL A 109 -3.04 -0.53 -5.99
CA VAL A 109 -2.80 -0.89 -7.40
C VAL A 109 -3.56 -2.15 -7.80
N PHE A 110 -3.97 -2.21 -9.07
CA PHE A 110 -4.43 -3.45 -9.70
C PHE A 110 -3.35 -3.97 -10.64
N GLY A 111 -2.52 -4.87 -10.12
CA GLY A 111 -1.39 -5.43 -10.83
C GLY A 111 -0.08 -4.68 -10.62
N GLY A 112 1.01 -5.39 -10.90
CA GLY A 112 2.39 -4.95 -10.76
C GLY A 112 2.76 -3.80 -11.69
N ILE A 113 2.21 -2.62 -11.41
CA ILE A 113 2.80 -1.37 -11.85
C ILE A 113 4.18 -1.33 -11.20
N ASP A 114 5.21 -1.12 -12.02
CA ASP A 114 6.53 -0.73 -11.56
C ASP A 114 6.37 0.58 -10.79
N THR A 115 6.20 0.42 -9.48
CA THR A 115 6.02 1.53 -8.57
C THR A 115 7.42 2.05 -8.31
N PRO A 116 7.73 3.29 -8.72
CA PRO A 116 9.06 3.86 -8.52
C PRO A 116 9.37 3.80 -7.01
N GLY A 117 10.62 3.48 -6.67
CA GLY A 117 11.05 3.29 -5.28
C GLY A 117 10.57 4.44 -4.39
N ALA A 118 11.15 5.63 -4.57
CA ALA A 118 10.76 6.82 -3.81
C ALA A 118 9.48 7.47 -4.35
N PHE A 119 8.49 7.65 -3.48
CA PHE A 119 7.31 8.45 -3.76
C PHE A 119 7.58 9.92 -3.39
N VAL A 120 7.65 10.81 -4.38
CA VAL A 120 7.92 12.24 -4.13
C VAL A 120 6.61 13.02 -4.14
N TYR A 121 6.36 13.75 -3.05
CA TYR A 121 5.23 14.66 -2.90
C TYR A 121 5.72 15.98 -2.32
N GLN A 122 5.38 17.10 -2.97
CA GLN A 122 5.82 18.44 -2.55
C GLN A 122 7.34 18.52 -2.29
N GLU A 123 8.13 17.98 -3.23
CA GLU A 123 9.61 17.94 -3.16
C GLU A 123 10.20 17.09 -2.02
N GLN A 124 9.36 16.32 -1.30
CA GLN A 124 9.79 15.43 -0.24
C GLN A 124 9.57 13.97 -0.62
N ALA A 125 10.58 13.13 -0.39
CA ALA A 125 10.44 11.68 -0.51
C ALA A 125 9.70 11.15 0.71
N LEU A 126 8.53 10.56 0.48
CA LEU A 126 7.68 10.00 1.52
C LEU A 126 7.93 8.51 1.69
N ALA A 127 7.80 8.03 2.92
CA ALA A 127 7.67 6.60 3.17
C ALA A 127 6.52 6.06 2.31
N HIS A 128 6.72 4.91 1.67
CA HIS A 128 5.80 4.44 0.63
C HIS A 128 5.52 2.95 0.79
N VAL A 129 4.23 2.64 0.84
CA VAL A 129 3.69 1.27 0.86
C VAL A 129 2.77 1.10 -0.33
N VAL A 130 2.86 -0.07 -0.97
CA VAL A 130 1.96 -0.50 -2.03
C VAL A 130 1.05 -1.59 -1.48
N ILE A 131 -0.24 -1.50 -1.79
CA ILE A 131 -1.25 -2.54 -1.53
C ILE A 131 -1.75 -3.06 -2.88
N GLU A 132 -1.46 -4.33 -3.15
CA GLU A 132 -1.94 -5.05 -4.32
C GLU A 132 -3.39 -5.49 -4.11
N MET A 133 -4.28 -5.00 -4.97
CA MET A 133 -5.73 -5.21 -4.86
C MET A 133 -6.21 -6.40 -5.72
N ARG A 134 -5.39 -6.92 -6.65
CA ARG A 134 -5.78 -8.07 -7.49
C ARG A 134 -6.30 -9.30 -6.74
N PRO A 135 -5.72 -9.72 -5.59
CA PRO A 135 -6.24 -10.86 -4.84
C PRO A 135 -7.73 -10.73 -4.50
N ILE A 136 -8.23 -9.51 -4.39
CA ILE A 136 -9.63 -9.29 -4.03
C ILE A 136 -10.60 -9.69 -5.14
N GLU A 137 -10.20 -9.54 -6.41
CA GLU A 137 -10.98 -10.04 -7.56
C GLU A 137 -11.23 -11.54 -7.42
N LEU A 138 -10.17 -12.30 -7.09
CA LEU A 138 -10.23 -13.76 -6.92
C LEU A 138 -11.04 -14.18 -5.69
N LEU A 139 -11.01 -13.37 -4.63
CA LEU A 139 -11.77 -13.64 -3.40
C LEU A 139 -13.27 -13.40 -3.60
N PHE A 140 -13.65 -12.44 -4.45
CA PHE A 140 -15.05 -12.17 -4.76
C PHE A 140 -15.75 -13.29 -5.50
N ASP A 141 -15.07 -13.91 -6.46
CA ASP A 141 -15.66 -15.00 -7.24
C ASP A 141 -15.96 -16.26 -6.40
N ASN A 142 -15.34 -16.37 -5.21
CA ASN A 142 -15.33 -17.60 -4.42
C ASN A 142 -16.06 -17.53 -3.05
N HIS A 143 -16.53 -16.36 -2.58
CA HIS A 143 -17.04 -16.20 -1.21
C HIS A 143 -18.51 -15.74 -1.10
N LYS A 144 -19.16 -16.17 0.01
CA LYS A 144 -20.46 -15.65 0.51
C LYS A 144 -20.31 -14.48 1.51
N THR A 145 -19.08 -14.03 1.74
CA THR A 145 -18.76 -12.99 2.73
C THR A 145 -18.95 -11.61 2.09
N GLY A 146 -19.44 -10.66 2.88
CA GLY A 146 -19.72 -9.28 2.42
C GLY A 146 -18.52 -8.55 1.85
N PHE A 147 -18.73 -7.77 0.79
CA PHE A 147 -17.70 -7.03 0.04
C PHE A 147 -16.88 -6.09 0.92
N ARG A 148 -17.55 -5.35 1.78
CA ARG A 148 -16.92 -4.46 2.73
C ARG A 148 -15.97 -5.20 3.70
N LEU A 149 -16.38 -6.34 4.24
CA LEU A 149 -15.58 -7.09 5.23
C LEU A 149 -14.28 -7.64 4.63
N LEU A 150 -14.33 -8.12 3.38
CA LEU A 150 -13.13 -8.57 2.66
C LEU A 150 -12.15 -7.41 2.42
N MET A 151 -12.69 -6.26 2.00
CA MET A 151 -11.92 -5.04 1.81
C MET A 151 -11.29 -4.54 3.12
N GLU A 152 -12.04 -4.52 4.22
CA GLU A 152 -11.53 -4.12 5.54
C GLU A 152 -10.41 -5.04 6.01
N SER A 153 -10.59 -6.35 5.85
CA SER A 153 -9.56 -7.34 6.19
C SER A 153 -8.28 -7.11 5.40
N LEU A 154 -8.36 -6.97 4.07
CA LEU A 154 -7.21 -6.75 3.21
C LEU A 154 -6.50 -5.43 3.53
N LEU A 155 -7.25 -4.33 3.64
CA LEU A 155 -6.69 -2.99 3.80
C LEU A 155 -6.13 -2.75 5.20
N LEU A 156 -6.81 -3.20 6.25
CA LEU A 156 -6.50 -2.79 7.62
C LEU A 156 -5.70 -3.84 8.39
N SER A 157 -5.97 -5.13 8.17
CA SER A 157 -5.47 -6.21 9.04
C SER A 157 -4.45 -7.10 8.35
N SER A 158 -4.69 -7.47 7.09
CA SER A 158 -3.81 -8.35 6.34
C SER A 158 -2.48 -7.67 6.04
N LEU A 159 -1.40 -8.44 6.10
CA LEU A 159 -0.08 -8.04 5.59
C LEU A 159 0.13 -8.53 4.16
N GLU A 160 -0.66 -9.51 3.74
CA GLU A 160 -0.60 -10.07 2.40
C GLU A 160 -1.00 -9.01 1.37
N GLY A 161 -0.21 -8.93 0.29
CA GLY A 161 -0.40 -7.91 -0.74
C GLY A 161 0.13 -6.53 -0.37
N LYS A 162 0.64 -6.32 0.86
CA LYS A 162 1.31 -5.08 1.27
C LYS A 162 2.82 -5.21 1.15
N ARG A 163 3.49 -4.18 0.65
CA ARG A 163 4.95 -4.11 0.64
C ARG A 163 5.44 -2.68 0.74
N TRP A 164 6.54 -2.50 1.45
CA TRP A 164 7.32 -1.26 1.41
C TRP A 164 8.03 -1.15 0.06
N THR A 165 8.01 0.04 -0.50
CA THR A 165 8.78 0.42 -1.70
C THR A 165 9.87 1.43 -1.36
N TYR A 166 9.66 2.22 -0.30
CA TYR A 166 10.66 3.18 0.18
C TYR A 166 10.44 3.58 1.63
N TYR A 167 11.56 3.86 2.32
CA TYR A 167 11.58 4.48 3.63
C TYR A 167 12.69 5.56 3.68
N PRO A 168 12.43 6.80 4.18
CA PRO A 168 13.37 7.92 4.06
C PRO A 168 14.79 7.69 4.61
N THR A 169 14.95 6.84 5.65
CA THR A 169 16.25 6.53 6.23
C THR A 169 16.95 5.33 5.58
N GLN A 170 16.33 4.70 4.58
CA GLN A 170 16.83 3.46 4.00
C GLN A 170 18.21 3.61 3.36
N GLU A 171 18.51 4.75 2.73
CA GLU A 171 19.76 4.95 1.99
C GLU A 171 20.95 5.00 2.95
N ALA A 172 20.87 5.81 4.00
CA ALA A 172 21.90 5.90 5.03
C ALA A 172 22.12 4.57 5.76
N LEU A 173 21.03 3.85 6.07
CA LEU A 173 21.11 2.53 6.71
C LEU A 173 21.68 1.47 5.75
N ALA A 174 21.27 1.49 4.48
CA ALA A 174 21.75 0.59 3.44
C ALA A 174 23.25 0.76 3.18
N GLU A 175 23.78 1.99 3.15
CA GLU A 175 25.22 2.22 3.00
C GLU A 175 26.01 1.61 4.16
N SER A 176 25.58 1.85 5.41
CA SER A 176 26.23 1.31 6.59
C SER A 176 26.18 -0.22 6.64
N PHE A 177 25.06 -0.81 6.19
CA PHE A 177 24.84 -2.25 6.17
C PHE A 177 25.63 -2.91 5.04
N LYS A 178 25.66 -2.29 3.85
CA LYS A 178 26.46 -2.73 2.71
C LYS A 178 27.96 -2.78 3.04
N ALA A 179 28.49 -1.75 3.69
CA ALA A 179 29.90 -1.74 4.11
C ALA A 179 30.24 -2.90 5.06
N LYS A 180 29.35 -3.23 6.01
CA LYS A 180 29.51 -4.38 6.90
C LYS A 180 29.43 -5.71 6.14
N PHE A 181 28.52 -5.83 5.19
CA PHE A 181 28.36 -7.01 4.36
C PHE A 181 29.60 -7.26 3.49
N GLU A 182 30.10 -6.22 2.82
CA GLU A 182 31.32 -6.27 2.00
C GLU A 182 32.55 -6.68 2.82
N ALA A 183 32.69 -6.15 4.05
CA ALA A 183 33.76 -6.57 4.94
C ALA A 183 33.65 -8.06 5.33
N ALA A 184 32.43 -8.56 5.55
CA ALA A 184 32.19 -9.98 5.83
C ALA A 184 32.53 -10.87 4.62
N VAL A 185 32.14 -10.45 3.41
CA VAL A 185 32.49 -11.14 2.15
C VAL A 185 34.00 -11.21 1.97
N GLN A 186 34.72 -10.10 2.16
CA GLN A 186 36.18 -10.05 2.05
C GLN A 186 36.86 -10.94 3.10
N ALA A 187 36.37 -10.94 4.33
CA ALA A 187 36.88 -11.81 5.39
C ALA A 187 36.69 -13.30 5.04
N PHE A 188 35.52 -13.67 4.50
CA PHE A 188 35.22 -15.03 4.09
C PHE A 188 36.10 -15.47 2.90
N ALA A 189 36.19 -14.65 1.85
CA ALA A 189 37.04 -14.90 0.68
C ALA A 189 38.51 -15.11 1.06
N LYS A 190 39.00 -14.36 2.06
CA LYS A 190 40.37 -14.54 2.57
C LYS A 190 40.54 -15.88 3.29
N GLN A 191 39.60 -16.25 4.17
CA GLN A 191 39.63 -17.53 4.88
C GLN A 191 39.57 -18.72 3.92
N GLU A 192 38.74 -18.64 2.88
CA GLU A 192 38.60 -19.72 1.91
C GLU A 192 39.87 -19.89 1.06
N ASN A 193 40.49 -18.79 0.62
CA ASN A 193 41.78 -18.83 -0.07
C ASN A 193 42.90 -19.43 0.81
N GLU A 194 42.95 -19.07 2.09
CA GLU A 194 43.91 -19.65 3.03
C GLU A 194 43.67 -21.15 3.27
N ARG A 195 42.40 -21.58 3.32
CA ARG A 195 42.03 -22.99 3.44
C ARG A 195 42.49 -23.80 2.22
N THR A 196 42.25 -23.28 1.01
CA THR A 196 42.63 -23.94 -0.24
C THR A 196 44.16 -24.04 -0.38
N ARG A 197 44.91 -23.02 0.06
CA ARG A 197 46.39 -23.05 0.07
C ARG A 197 47.00 -24.03 1.08
N ARG A 198 46.28 -24.43 2.12
CA ARG A 198 46.75 -25.43 3.10
C ARG A 198 46.45 -26.87 2.67
N LEU A 199 45.58 -27.06 1.68
CA LEU A 199 45.16 -28.36 1.18
C LEU A 199 45.90 -28.78 -0.10
N ASN A 200 46.59 -27.84 -0.76
CA ASN A 200 47.49 -28.06 -1.90
C ASN A 200 48.95 -28.01 -1.46
#